data_AF-A0A1A8IJJ6-F1
#
_entry.id   AF-A0A1A8IJJ6-F1
#
_cell.length_a   1.000
_cell.length_b   1.000
_cell.length_c   1.000
_cell.angle_alpha   90.00
_cell.angle_beta   90.00
_cell.angle_gamma   90.00
#
_symmetry.space_group_name_H-M   'P 1'
#
loop_
_entity.id
_entity.type
_entity.pdbx_description
1 polymer ?
#
loop_
_entity_poly.entity_id
_entity_poly.type
_entity_poly.pdbx_seq_one_letter_code
_entity_poly.pdbx_strand_id
1 'polypeptide(L)'
;VQKMVKVCNDSDRWSLISLSNNRGKNVELKFVDSLRRQFEFSVDSFQIKLDSLLLFYECSENPMAETFHPTIVGESVYGDFSEALDHLRHKIICTRNPEEIRGGGLLKYCHLQVRGFRPASETEMKSLQRYMCSRFFIDFPDIGEQQRKLESYLQNHFVGLEDRKYDYLMTLHGVVNESTVCLMGHERRQTLGLIAMLAVRVLAEQNVIPNVANVTCYYQPAPYVADGNFSNYYIAQVQPVFACQQPTYSTWLPCN
;
A
#
# COMPACT_ATOMS: atom_id res chain seq x y z
N VAL A 1 21.79 9.76 -0.39
CA VAL A 1 21.17 8.71 -1.23
C VAL A 1 20.33 7.81 -0.33
N GLN A 2 19.03 7.67 -0.59
CA GLN A 2 18.13 6.86 0.25
C GLN A 2 18.09 5.40 -0.19
N LYS A 3 18.17 5.16 -1.50
CA LYS A 3 18.10 3.81 -2.09
C LYS A 3 18.95 3.74 -3.34
N MET A 4 19.68 2.63 -3.51
CA MET A 4 20.37 2.29 -4.76
C MET A 4 19.97 0.88 -5.18
N VAL A 5 19.73 0.70 -6.47
CA VAL A 5 19.39 -0.59 -7.06
C VAL A 5 20.18 -0.77 -8.35
N LYS A 6 20.73 -1.96 -8.55
CA LYS A 6 21.37 -2.37 -9.81
C LYS A 6 20.78 -3.70 -10.24
N VAL A 7 20.29 -3.75 -11.47
CA VAL A 7 19.74 -4.96 -12.10
C VAL A 7 20.49 -5.22 -13.39
N CYS A 8 21.01 -6.43 -13.54
CA CYS A 8 21.74 -6.86 -14.73
C CYS A 8 21.48 -8.35 -14.96
N ASN A 9 20.45 -8.65 -15.74
CA ASN A 9 20.13 -10.00 -16.21
C ASN A 9 19.80 -9.95 -17.71
N ASP A 10 19.42 -11.08 -18.30
CA ASP A 10 19.23 -11.20 -19.76
C ASP A 10 18.08 -10.35 -20.29
N SER A 11 17.04 -10.10 -19.48
CA SER A 11 15.86 -9.32 -19.88
C SER A 11 15.87 -7.86 -19.41
N ASP A 12 16.51 -7.58 -18.28
CA ASP A 12 16.50 -6.30 -17.58
C ASP A 12 17.93 -5.85 -17.23
N ARG A 13 18.33 -4.70 -17.77
CA ARG A 13 19.58 -4.01 -17.45
C ARG A 13 19.32 -2.54 -17.14
N TRP A 14 19.31 -2.21 -15.86
CA TRP A 14 19.08 -0.84 -15.39
C TRP A 14 19.64 -0.59 -13.99
N SER A 15 19.81 0.68 -13.64
CA SER A 15 20.16 1.11 -12.29
C SER A 15 19.26 2.25 -11.83
N LEU A 16 19.09 2.39 -10.52
CA LEU A 16 18.26 3.44 -9.92
C LEU A 16 18.93 3.99 -8.68
N ILE A 17 18.96 5.31 -8.59
CA ILE A 17 19.40 6.08 -7.42
C ILE A 17 18.21 6.93 -6.97
N SER A 18 17.73 6.71 -5.75
CA SER A 18 16.62 7.47 -5.17
C SER A 18 17.14 8.46 -4.13
N LEU A 19 16.74 9.71 -4.28
CA LEU A 19 16.98 10.82 -3.37
C LEU A 19 15.63 11.23 -2.77
N SER A 20 15.56 11.37 -1.45
CA SER A 20 14.36 11.88 -0.78
C SER A 20 14.66 13.18 -0.08
N ASN A 21 13.69 14.09 -0.11
CA ASN A 21 13.74 15.31 0.68
C ASN A 21 13.14 15.14 2.09
N ASN A 22 12.76 13.92 2.49
CA ASN A 22 12.08 13.59 3.75
C ASN A 22 10.79 14.39 4.00
N ARG A 23 10.22 15.00 2.96
CA ARG A 23 8.96 15.76 2.96
C ARG A 23 7.99 15.21 1.91
N GLY A 24 8.06 13.91 1.65
CA GLY A 24 7.18 13.21 0.71
C GLY A 24 7.51 13.36 -0.77
N LYS A 25 8.59 14.07 -1.14
CA LYS A 25 9.04 14.12 -2.54
C LYS A 25 10.33 13.35 -2.69
N ASN A 26 10.33 12.46 -3.67
CA ASN A 26 11.48 11.65 -4.04
C ASN A 26 11.87 11.98 -5.48
N VAL A 27 13.17 12.13 -5.73
CA VAL A 27 13.75 12.23 -7.07
C VAL A 27 14.46 10.92 -7.35
N GLU A 28 14.01 10.21 -8.36
CA GLU A 28 14.61 8.94 -8.78
C GLU A 28 15.35 9.13 -10.10
N LEU A 29 16.66 8.90 -10.06
CA LEU A 29 17.52 8.87 -11.23
C LEU A 29 17.61 7.42 -11.70
N LYS A 30 16.91 7.11 -12.79
CA LYS A 30 16.85 5.76 -13.36
C LYS A 30 17.61 5.73 -14.69
N PHE A 31 18.61 4.86 -14.77
CA PHE A 31 19.42 4.65 -15.96
C PHE A 31 19.04 3.30 -16.57
N VAL A 32 18.43 3.33 -17.74
CA VAL A 32 17.85 2.14 -18.38
C VAL A 32 18.61 1.83 -19.67
N ASP A 33 19.13 0.62 -19.77
CA ASP A 33 19.60 0.04 -21.04
C ASP A 33 18.47 -0.84 -21.61
N SER A 34 18.03 -1.84 -20.84
CA SER A 34 16.84 -2.64 -21.16
C SER A 34 15.91 -2.76 -19.94
N LEU A 35 14.61 -2.63 -20.17
CA LEU A 35 13.59 -2.78 -19.13
C LEU A 35 12.34 -3.40 -19.73
N ARG A 36 12.03 -4.61 -19.26
CA ARG A 36 10.86 -5.36 -19.72
C ARG A 36 9.55 -4.70 -19.29
N ARG A 37 9.51 -4.17 -18.07
CA ARG A 37 8.29 -3.66 -17.41
C ARG A 37 8.40 -2.16 -17.19
N GLN A 38 7.75 -1.40 -18.06
CA GLN A 38 7.89 0.06 -18.08
C GLN A 38 6.69 0.80 -17.48
N PHE A 39 5.56 0.13 -17.31
CA PHE A 39 4.34 0.69 -16.72
C PHE A 39 3.55 -0.39 -15.96
N GLU A 40 2.62 0.04 -15.11
CA GLU A 40 1.67 -0.87 -14.44
C GLU A 40 0.24 -0.66 -14.98
N PHE A 41 -0.18 0.61 -15.10
CA PHE A 41 -1.44 1.02 -15.71
C PHE A 41 -1.18 2.08 -16.80
N SER A 42 -2.14 2.25 -17.70
CA SER A 42 -2.07 3.28 -18.76
C SER A 42 -1.90 4.70 -18.23
N VAL A 43 -2.42 4.99 -17.03
CA VAL A 43 -2.36 6.34 -16.43
C VAL A 43 -0.96 6.73 -15.93
N ASP A 44 -0.03 5.78 -15.85
CA ASP A 44 1.36 5.98 -15.44
C ASP A 44 2.39 5.62 -16.51
N SER A 45 1.95 5.44 -17.76
CA SER A 45 2.82 5.02 -18.87
C SER A 45 3.42 6.18 -19.68
N PHE A 46 3.26 7.43 -19.25
CA PHE A 46 3.74 8.59 -20.00
C PHE A 46 5.23 8.86 -19.75
N GLN A 47 5.97 9.09 -20.83
CA GLN A 47 7.36 9.52 -20.81
C GLN A 47 7.49 10.79 -21.66
N ILE A 48 8.14 11.81 -21.13
CA ILE A 48 8.35 13.09 -21.82
C ILE A 48 9.83 13.21 -22.14
N LYS A 49 10.18 13.35 -23.42
CA LYS A 49 11.57 13.55 -23.86
C LYS A 49 11.98 14.98 -23.55
N LEU A 50 13.06 15.12 -22.78
CA LEU A 50 13.53 16.42 -22.29
C LEU A 50 14.67 17.01 -23.15
N ASP A 51 15.19 16.27 -24.13
CA ASP A 51 16.34 16.69 -24.95
C ASP A 51 16.15 18.07 -25.58
N SER A 52 15.01 18.29 -26.24
CA SER A 52 14.67 19.59 -26.85
C SER A 52 14.57 20.71 -25.81
N LEU A 53 14.10 20.41 -24.60
CA LEU A 53 13.99 21.38 -23.51
C LEU A 53 15.37 21.77 -22.97
N LEU A 54 16.24 20.78 -22.78
CA LEU A 54 17.60 21.00 -22.30
C LEU A 54 18.41 21.79 -23.32
N LEU A 55 18.34 21.43 -24.61
CA LEU A 55 19.00 22.15 -25.70
C LEU A 55 18.52 23.60 -25.79
N PHE A 56 17.22 23.85 -25.60
CA PHE A 56 16.69 25.22 -25.57
C PHE A 56 17.34 26.06 -24.47
N TYR A 57 17.50 25.53 -23.26
CA TYR A 57 18.16 26.25 -22.17
C TYR A 57 19.67 26.43 -22.37
N GLU A 58 20.32 25.54 -23.12
CA GLU A 58 21.74 25.70 -23.46
C GLU A 58 21.99 26.77 -24.53
N CYS A 59 21.05 26.97 -25.45
CA CYS A 59 21.23 27.84 -26.61
C CYS A 59 20.45 29.17 -26.55
N SER A 60 19.38 29.27 -25.77
CA SER A 60 18.53 30.46 -25.71
C SER A 60 18.90 31.38 -24.55
N GLU A 61 19.26 32.62 -24.85
CA GLU A 61 19.39 33.68 -23.84
C GLU A 61 18.02 34.25 -23.40
N ASN A 62 16.99 34.07 -24.23
CA ASN A 62 15.64 34.55 -23.96
C ASN A 62 14.84 33.53 -23.15
N PRO A 63 14.01 34.00 -22.20
CA PRO A 63 13.12 33.11 -21.45
C PRO A 63 12.04 32.52 -22.37
N MET A 64 11.53 31.36 -21.97
CA MET A 64 10.45 30.68 -22.67
C MET A 64 9.15 31.52 -22.61
N ALA A 65 8.45 31.60 -23.74
CA ALA A 65 7.15 32.25 -23.87
C ALA A 65 6.19 31.40 -24.70
N GLU A 66 4.89 31.72 -24.69
CA GLU A 66 3.85 30.98 -25.44
C GLU A 66 4.15 30.92 -26.95
N THR A 67 4.75 31.97 -27.51
CA THR A 67 5.14 32.02 -28.93
C THR A 67 6.60 31.61 -29.15
N PHE A 68 7.34 31.27 -28.09
CA PHE A 68 8.77 30.98 -28.13
C PHE A 68 9.12 29.88 -27.13
N HIS A 69 8.89 28.64 -27.55
CA HIS A 69 9.19 27.44 -26.77
C HIS A 69 9.63 26.31 -27.71
N PRO A 70 10.43 25.35 -27.23
CA PRO A 70 10.78 24.18 -28.03
C PRO A 70 9.55 23.27 -28.22
N THR A 71 9.59 22.45 -29.27
CA THR A 71 8.65 21.35 -29.44
C THR A 71 9.06 20.19 -28.54
N ILE A 72 8.15 19.74 -27.68
CA ILE A 72 8.35 18.63 -26.75
C ILE A 72 7.60 17.39 -27.23
N VAL A 73 8.26 16.23 -27.16
CA VAL A 73 7.66 14.95 -27.54
C VAL A 73 7.30 14.16 -26.29
N GLY A 74 6.03 13.78 -26.18
CA GLY A 74 5.52 12.84 -25.19
C GLY A 74 5.20 11.50 -25.84
N GLU A 75 5.55 10.42 -25.15
CA GLU A 75 5.31 9.04 -25.60
C GLU A 75 4.59 8.26 -24.50
N SER A 76 3.85 7.23 -24.88
CA SER A 76 3.17 6.34 -23.93
C SER A 76 3.66 4.92 -24.13
N VAL A 77 4.33 4.36 -23.13
CA VAL A 77 4.82 2.97 -23.17
C VAL A 77 3.71 1.92 -23.01
N TYR A 78 2.47 2.36 -22.79
CA TYR A 78 1.27 1.52 -22.90
C TYR A 78 0.94 1.13 -24.35
N GLY A 79 1.50 1.86 -25.32
CA GLY A 79 1.36 1.62 -26.76
C GLY A 79 0.66 2.78 -27.47
N ASP A 80 -0.62 3.00 -27.18
CA ASP A 80 -1.38 4.13 -27.76
C ASP A 80 -1.38 5.33 -26.80
N PHE A 81 -0.84 6.46 -27.27
CA PHE A 81 -0.78 7.70 -26.50
C PHE A 81 -2.16 8.33 -26.29
N SER A 82 -3.00 8.33 -27.33
CA SER A 82 -4.32 8.96 -27.28
C SER A 82 -5.26 8.18 -26.37
N GLU A 83 -5.22 6.85 -26.44
CA GLU A 83 -5.99 5.98 -25.54
C GLU A 83 -5.56 6.15 -24.07
N ALA A 84 -4.25 6.13 -23.79
CA ALA A 84 -3.76 6.35 -22.43
C ALA A 84 -4.14 7.74 -21.90
N LEU A 85 -4.10 8.76 -22.77
CA LEU A 85 -4.49 10.13 -22.42
C LEU A 85 -6.00 10.23 -22.14
N ASP A 86 -6.82 9.50 -22.89
CA ASP A 86 -8.25 9.38 -22.62
C ASP A 86 -8.51 8.73 -21.26
N HIS A 87 -7.82 7.63 -20.96
CA HIS A 87 -7.90 6.99 -19.64
C HIS A 87 -7.50 7.94 -18.51
N LEU A 88 -6.46 8.75 -18.70
CA LEU A 88 -6.05 9.74 -17.70
C LEU A 88 -7.12 10.83 -17.48
N ARG A 89 -7.73 11.33 -18.57
CA ARG A 89 -8.79 12.36 -18.52
C ARG A 89 -10.07 11.86 -17.86
N HIS A 90 -10.47 10.63 -18.18
CA HIS A 90 -11.70 10.01 -17.67
C HIS A 90 -11.49 9.17 -16.40
N LYS A 91 -10.28 9.18 -15.83
CA LYS A 91 -9.90 8.42 -14.64
C LYS A 91 -10.19 6.92 -14.76
N ILE A 92 -9.72 6.30 -15.83
CA ILE A 92 -9.92 4.88 -16.12
C ILE A 92 -8.67 4.08 -15.69
N ILE A 93 -8.88 2.95 -15.02
CA ILE A 93 -7.86 1.96 -14.68
C ILE A 93 -7.88 0.88 -15.75
N CYS A 94 -6.82 0.84 -16.55
CA CYS A 94 -6.62 -0.16 -17.60
C CYS A 94 -5.15 -0.58 -17.68
N THR A 95 -4.91 -1.85 -17.98
CA THR A 95 -3.59 -2.44 -18.22
C THR A 95 -3.68 -3.47 -19.36
N ARG A 96 -2.67 -3.52 -20.22
CA ARG A 96 -2.58 -4.51 -21.32
C ARG A 96 -1.75 -5.75 -20.94
N ASN A 97 -0.93 -5.65 -19.90
CA ASN A 97 0.06 -6.64 -19.51
C ASN A 97 -0.13 -7.06 -18.04
N PRO A 98 -1.27 -7.68 -17.69
CA PRO A 98 -1.56 -8.08 -16.32
C PRO A 98 -0.48 -9.00 -15.73
N GLU A 99 0.15 -9.84 -16.55
CA GLU A 99 1.22 -10.78 -16.18
C GLU A 99 2.52 -10.09 -15.73
N GLU A 100 2.68 -8.80 -16.02
CA GLU A 100 3.87 -8.04 -15.66
C GLU A 100 3.72 -7.32 -14.31
N ILE A 101 2.48 -7.21 -13.82
CA ILE A 101 2.20 -6.56 -12.53
C ILE A 101 2.84 -7.36 -11.39
N ARG A 102 3.59 -6.65 -10.55
CA ARG A 102 4.15 -7.17 -9.28
C ARG A 102 3.23 -6.82 -8.11
N GLY A 103 3.56 -7.30 -6.91
CA GLY A 103 2.78 -7.08 -5.70
C GLY A 103 2.53 -5.60 -5.38
N GLY A 104 3.43 -4.71 -5.79
CA GLY A 104 3.24 -3.25 -5.68
C GLY A 104 2.02 -2.73 -6.46
N GLY A 105 1.61 -3.42 -7.54
CA GLY A 105 0.46 -3.04 -8.34
C GLY A 105 -0.86 -3.09 -7.59
N LEU A 106 -1.02 -4.00 -6.62
CA LEU A 106 -2.19 -4.02 -5.73
C LEU A 106 -2.31 -2.71 -4.93
N LEU A 107 -1.18 -2.25 -4.38
CA LEU A 107 -1.13 -1.02 -3.60
C LEU A 107 -1.45 0.20 -4.46
N LYS A 108 -0.91 0.24 -5.68
CA LYS A 108 -1.20 1.29 -6.65
C LYS A 108 -2.65 1.28 -7.13
N TYR A 109 -3.21 0.10 -7.39
CA TYR A 109 -4.61 -0.07 -7.75
C TYR A 109 -5.55 0.52 -6.70
N CYS A 110 -5.35 0.16 -5.43
CA CYS A 110 -6.18 0.70 -4.34
C CYS A 110 -5.99 2.22 -4.19
N HIS A 111 -4.80 2.74 -4.46
CA HIS A 111 -4.53 4.18 -4.45
C HIS A 111 -5.24 4.90 -5.59
N LEU A 112 -5.29 4.31 -6.79
CA LEU A 112 -6.07 4.85 -7.91
C LEU A 112 -7.57 4.88 -7.58
N GLN A 113 -8.10 3.85 -6.93
CA GLN A 113 -9.51 3.81 -6.51
C GLN A 113 -9.87 4.96 -5.57
N VAL A 114 -9.09 5.22 -4.51
CA VAL A 114 -9.37 6.34 -3.60
C VAL A 114 -9.18 7.72 -4.23
N ARG A 115 -8.54 7.80 -5.41
CA ARG A 115 -8.46 9.03 -6.22
C ARG A 115 -9.62 9.17 -7.22
N GLY A 116 -10.57 8.25 -7.17
CA GLY A 116 -11.78 8.23 -7.99
C GLY A 116 -11.58 7.63 -9.38
N PHE A 117 -10.51 6.84 -9.58
CA PHE A 117 -10.35 6.08 -10.81
C PHE A 117 -11.21 4.82 -10.78
N ARG A 118 -11.75 4.44 -11.95
CA ARG A 118 -12.66 3.30 -12.11
C ARG A 118 -12.12 2.32 -13.14
N PRO A 119 -12.36 1.01 -12.98
CA PRO A 119 -11.98 0.03 -13.99
C PRO A 119 -12.69 0.30 -15.33
N ALA A 120 -12.00 0.03 -16.44
CA ALA A 120 -12.64 0.04 -17.77
C ALA A 120 -13.73 -1.05 -17.88
N SER A 121 -13.48 -2.22 -17.27
CA SER A 121 -14.38 -3.37 -17.23
C SER A 121 -14.35 -4.03 -15.84
N GLU A 122 -15.52 -4.16 -15.20
CA GLU A 122 -15.64 -4.78 -13.88
C GLU A 122 -15.27 -6.27 -13.88
N THR A 123 -15.61 -6.99 -14.95
CA THR A 123 -15.36 -8.42 -15.07
C THR A 123 -13.87 -8.73 -15.20
N GLU A 124 -13.17 -7.97 -16.05
CA GLU A 124 -11.72 -8.07 -16.22
C GLU A 124 -11.00 -7.62 -14.96
N MET A 125 -11.48 -6.55 -14.32
CA MET A 125 -10.89 -6.05 -13.08
C MET A 125 -10.97 -7.07 -11.95
N LYS A 126 -12.06 -7.82 -11.79
CA LYS A 126 -12.14 -8.89 -10.78
C LYS A 126 -11.10 -9.98 -11.01
N SER A 127 -10.79 -10.29 -12.27
CA SER A 127 -9.69 -11.23 -12.59
C SER A 127 -8.32 -10.62 -12.29
N LEU A 128 -8.13 -9.35 -12.60
CA LEU A 128 -6.90 -8.62 -12.29
C LEU A 128 -6.66 -8.48 -10.78
N GLN A 129 -7.69 -8.20 -9.98
CA GLN A 129 -7.62 -8.13 -8.52
C GLN A 129 -7.11 -9.45 -7.93
N ARG A 130 -7.64 -10.59 -8.39
CA ARG A 130 -7.17 -11.92 -7.96
C ARG A 130 -5.69 -12.13 -8.29
N TYR A 131 -5.27 -11.71 -9.48
CA TYR A 131 -3.87 -11.77 -9.89
C TYR A 131 -2.97 -10.88 -9.01
N MET A 132 -3.38 -9.62 -8.79
CA MET A 132 -2.65 -8.65 -7.95
C MET A 132 -2.53 -9.12 -6.51
N CYS A 133 -3.59 -9.68 -5.92
CA CYS A 133 -3.53 -10.28 -4.58
C CYS A 133 -2.55 -11.45 -4.54
N SER A 134 -2.62 -12.37 -5.50
CA SER A 134 -1.69 -13.50 -5.58
C SER A 134 -0.23 -13.03 -5.71
N ARG A 135 0.06 -12.08 -6.60
CA ARG A 135 1.41 -11.51 -6.73
C ARG A 135 1.87 -10.76 -5.48
N PHE A 136 0.97 -10.10 -4.76
CA PHE A 136 1.29 -9.44 -3.50
C PHE A 136 1.83 -10.44 -2.47
N PHE A 137 1.14 -11.57 -2.27
CA PHE A 137 1.60 -12.60 -1.34
C PHE A 137 2.88 -13.31 -1.79
N ILE A 138 3.07 -13.49 -3.10
CA ILE A 138 4.30 -14.10 -3.62
C ILE A 138 5.50 -13.14 -3.49
N ASP A 139 5.30 -11.84 -3.71
CA ASP A 139 6.38 -10.85 -3.63
C ASP A 139 6.68 -10.43 -2.17
N PHE A 140 5.70 -10.54 -1.27
CA PHE A 140 5.81 -10.21 0.16
C PHE A 140 5.22 -11.34 1.03
N PRO A 141 5.91 -12.48 1.13
CA PRO A 141 5.37 -13.66 1.83
C PRO A 141 5.33 -13.48 3.35
N ASP A 142 6.24 -12.67 3.92
CA ASP A 142 6.33 -12.44 5.37
C ASP A 142 5.45 -11.26 5.82
N ILE A 143 4.79 -11.40 6.98
CA ILE A 143 3.91 -10.37 7.52
C ILE A 143 4.67 -9.09 7.93
N GLY A 144 5.92 -9.23 8.39
CA GLY A 144 6.79 -8.10 8.71
C GLY A 144 7.28 -7.35 7.47
N GLU A 145 7.48 -8.05 6.35
CA GLU A 145 7.70 -7.43 5.04
C GLU A 145 6.47 -6.66 4.56
N GLN A 146 5.29 -7.26 4.65
CA GLN A 146 4.03 -6.59 4.29
C GLN A 146 3.81 -5.33 5.13
N GLN A 147 4.03 -5.39 6.44
CA GLN A 147 3.92 -4.22 7.33
C GLN A 147 4.86 -3.10 6.90
N ARG A 148 6.17 -3.38 6.77
CA ARG A 148 7.16 -2.38 6.33
C ARG A 148 6.81 -1.80 4.97
N LYS A 149 6.30 -2.63 4.06
CA LYS A 149 5.91 -2.20 2.71
C LYS A 149 4.70 -1.25 2.76
N LEU A 150 3.68 -1.57 3.55
CA LEU A 150 2.48 -0.75 3.72
C LEU A 150 2.81 0.57 4.42
N GLU A 151 3.53 0.54 5.53
CA GLU A 151 3.97 1.75 6.26
C GLU A 151 4.79 2.67 5.35
N SER A 152 5.76 2.11 4.62
CA SER A 152 6.55 2.86 3.64
C SER A 152 5.68 3.42 2.51
N TYR A 153 4.68 2.66 2.03
CA TYR A 153 3.78 3.14 0.98
C TYR A 153 2.95 4.33 1.47
N LEU A 154 2.36 4.24 2.67
CA LEU A 154 1.59 5.31 3.30
C LEU A 154 2.45 6.56 3.51
N GLN A 155 3.66 6.40 4.04
CA GLN A 155 4.57 7.52 4.28
C GLN A 155 5.00 8.23 3.00
N ASN A 156 5.18 7.49 1.90
CA ASN A 156 5.63 8.07 0.63
C ASN A 156 4.51 8.72 -0.19
N HIS A 157 3.28 8.18 -0.15
CA HIS A 157 2.22 8.57 -1.08
C HIS A 157 1.13 9.46 -0.47
N PHE A 158 1.02 9.52 0.86
CA PHE A 158 -0.06 10.23 1.56
C PHE A 158 0.42 11.47 2.31
N VAL A 159 1.62 11.99 1.99
CA VAL A 159 2.08 13.26 2.57
C VAL A 159 1.16 14.40 2.14
N GLY A 160 0.47 15.02 3.10
CA GLY A 160 -0.54 16.04 2.85
C GLY A 160 -1.93 15.50 2.48
N LEU A 161 -2.14 14.19 2.52
CA LEU A 161 -3.41 13.49 2.28
C LEU A 161 -3.70 12.50 3.41
N GLU A 162 -3.44 12.92 4.65
CA GLU A 162 -3.56 12.09 5.85
C GLU A 162 -4.97 11.54 6.03
N ASP A 163 -5.98 12.37 5.76
CA ASP A 163 -7.41 12.06 5.77
C ASP A 163 -7.75 10.83 4.90
N ARG A 164 -7.06 10.64 3.77
CA ARG A 164 -7.32 9.54 2.83
C ARG A 164 -6.64 8.23 3.19
N LYS A 165 -5.75 8.20 4.19
CA LYS A 165 -5.05 6.97 4.59
C LYS A 165 -6.02 5.88 5.04
N TYR A 166 -7.06 6.27 5.79
CA TYR A 166 -8.08 5.33 6.26
C TYR A 166 -8.87 4.72 5.10
N ASP A 167 -9.39 5.57 4.20
CA ASP A 167 -10.14 5.12 3.01
C ASP A 167 -9.30 4.19 2.13
N TYR A 168 -8.01 4.49 1.99
CA TYR A 168 -7.07 3.63 1.28
C TYR A 168 -6.91 2.26 1.93
N LEU A 169 -6.71 2.22 3.25
CA LEU A 169 -6.57 0.96 3.98
C LEU A 169 -7.87 0.15 3.95
N MET A 170 -9.03 0.79 4.03
CA MET A 170 -10.32 0.11 3.89
C MET A 170 -10.55 -0.42 2.47
N THR A 171 -10.14 0.34 1.44
CA THR A 171 -10.18 -0.12 0.04
C THR A 171 -9.28 -1.34 -0.14
N LEU A 172 -8.05 -1.30 0.36
CA LEU A 172 -7.12 -2.42 0.31
C LEU A 172 -7.68 -3.64 1.07
N HIS A 173 -8.23 -3.42 2.26
CA HIS A 173 -8.87 -4.47 3.06
C HIS A 173 -10.00 -5.15 2.27
N GLY A 174 -10.89 -4.38 1.64
CA GLY A 174 -11.99 -4.90 0.82
C GLY A 174 -11.49 -5.75 -0.35
N VAL A 175 -10.50 -5.24 -1.12
CA VAL A 175 -9.94 -5.97 -2.27
C VAL A 175 -9.25 -7.26 -1.82
N VAL A 176 -8.46 -7.24 -0.75
CA VAL A 176 -7.80 -8.44 -0.21
C VAL A 176 -8.83 -9.45 0.30
N ASN A 177 -9.89 -8.99 0.95
CA ASN A 177 -10.93 -9.88 1.48
C ASN A 177 -11.70 -10.59 0.35
N GLU A 178 -12.13 -9.85 -0.67
CA GLU A 178 -12.96 -10.36 -1.76
C GLU A 178 -12.16 -11.16 -2.80
N SER A 179 -10.93 -10.73 -3.11
CA SER A 179 -10.19 -11.24 -4.28
C SER A 179 -9.07 -12.21 -3.94
N THR A 180 -8.82 -12.48 -2.66
CA THR A 180 -7.83 -13.51 -2.28
C THR A 180 -8.43 -14.91 -2.39
N VAL A 181 -7.78 -15.77 -3.17
CA VAL A 181 -8.20 -17.16 -3.40
C VAL A 181 -8.14 -17.98 -2.11
N CYS A 182 -9.09 -18.90 -1.92
CA CYS A 182 -9.30 -19.67 -0.69
C CYS A 182 -8.06 -20.44 -0.18
N LEU A 183 -7.13 -20.79 -1.08
CA LEU A 183 -5.91 -21.51 -0.73
C LEU A 183 -4.96 -20.71 0.19
N MET A 184 -5.10 -19.39 0.25
CA MET A 184 -4.27 -18.50 1.08
C MET A 184 -5.05 -17.95 2.29
N GLY A 185 -5.85 -18.81 2.93
CA GLY A 185 -6.77 -18.39 3.98
C GLY A 185 -6.08 -17.88 5.26
N HIS A 186 -4.89 -18.42 5.59
CA HIS A 186 -4.13 -18.00 6.77
C HIS A 186 -3.46 -16.64 6.54
N GLU A 187 -2.74 -16.52 5.43
CA GLU A 187 -2.07 -15.30 4.97
C GLU A 187 -3.07 -14.18 4.83
N ARG A 188 -4.24 -14.46 4.21
CA ARG A 188 -5.34 -13.51 4.12
C ARG A 188 -5.75 -12.95 5.48
N ARG A 189 -5.99 -13.81 6.48
CA ARG A 189 -6.42 -13.36 7.81
C ARG A 189 -5.35 -12.51 8.50
N GLN A 190 -4.08 -12.90 8.39
CA GLN A 190 -2.97 -12.13 8.96
C GLN A 190 -2.87 -10.74 8.33
N THR A 191 -2.91 -10.66 7.00
CA THR A 191 -2.82 -9.39 6.26
C THR A 191 -4.04 -8.51 6.51
N LEU A 192 -5.25 -9.06 6.56
CA LEU A 192 -6.45 -8.30 6.92
C LEU A 192 -6.35 -7.74 8.35
N GLY A 193 -5.86 -8.53 9.31
CA GLY A 193 -5.60 -8.08 10.67
C GLY A 193 -4.56 -6.95 10.73
N LEU A 194 -3.48 -7.06 9.97
CA LEU A 194 -2.46 -6.02 9.83
C LEU A 194 -3.06 -4.72 9.27
N ILE A 195 -3.82 -4.80 8.18
CA ILE A 195 -4.45 -3.63 7.54
C ILE A 195 -5.42 -2.97 8.52
N ALA A 196 -6.23 -3.75 9.24
CA ALA A 196 -7.16 -3.23 10.24
C ALA A 196 -6.43 -2.52 11.39
N MET A 197 -5.33 -3.10 11.89
CA MET A 197 -4.50 -2.48 12.93
C MET A 197 -3.93 -1.14 12.46
N LEU A 198 -3.38 -1.08 11.23
CA LEU A 198 -2.88 0.17 10.65
C LEU A 198 -3.99 1.21 10.49
N ALA A 199 -5.21 0.80 10.12
CA ALA A 199 -6.32 1.71 9.95
C ALA A 199 -6.78 2.31 11.30
N VAL A 200 -6.84 1.50 12.36
CA VAL A 200 -7.13 1.98 13.72
C VAL A 200 -6.05 2.96 14.19
N ARG A 201 -4.78 2.68 13.90
CA ARG A 201 -3.67 3.59 14.21
C ARG A 201 -3.84 4.94 13.51
N VAL A 202 -4.18 4.94 12.22
CA VAL A 202 -4.44 6.18 11.47
C VAL A 202 -5.60 6.97 12.08
N LEU A 203 -6.69 6.31 12.50
CA LEU A 203 -7.80 6.98 13.18
C LEU A 203 -7.40 7.58 14.53
N ALA A 204 -6.53 6.89 15.28
CA ALA A 204 -5.99 7.38 16.55
C ALA A 204 -5.11 8.62 16.34
N GLU A 205 -4.22 8.60 15.33
CA GLU A 205 -3.35 9.72 14.97
C GLU A 205 -4.16 10.96 14.51
N GLN A 206 -5.33 10.74 13.91
CA GLN A 206 -6.25 11.81 13.50
C GLN A 206 -7.17 12.33 14.63
N ASN A 207 -7.03 11.84 15.86
CA ASN A 207 -7.93 12.15 17.00
C ASN A 207 -9.42 11.87 16.73
N VAL A 208 -9.74 10.98 15.79
CA VAL A 208 -11.13 10.55 15.51
C VAL A 208 -11.60 9.55 16.56
N ILE A 209 -10.67 8.84 17.20
CA ILE A 209 -10.96 8.06 18.40
C ILE A 209 -10.99 9.04 19.58
N PRO A 210 -12.15 9.24 20.25
CA PRO A 210 -12.21 10.14 21.39
C PRO A 210 -11.21 9.68 22.44
N ASN A 211 -10.41 10.62 22.94
CA ASN A 211 -9.48 10.39 24.04
C ASN A 211 -10.25 9.74 25.21
N VAL A 212 -10.00 8.45 25.43
CA VAL A 212 -10.72 7.62 26.42
C VAL A 212 -10.45 8.10 27.85
N ALA A 213 -9.48 9.01 28.06
CA ALA A 213 -9.25 9.66 29.34
C ALA A 213 -10.49 10.35 29.92
N ASN A 214 -11.45 10.77 29.07
CA ASN A 214 -12.70 11.41 29.50
C ASN A 214 -13.96 10.55 29.25
N VAL A 215 -13.81 9.29 28.86
CA VAL A 215 -14.95 8.38 28.68
C VAL A 215 -15.23 7.69 30.01
N THR A 216 -16.16 8.23 30.78
CA THR A 216 -16.70 7.55 31.96
C THR A 216 -17.60 6.40 31.51
N CYS A 217 -17.07 5.18 31.48
CA CYS A 217 -17.86 3.99 31.24
C CYS A 217 -18.69 3.66 32.49
N TYR A 218 -19.99 3.91 32.45
CA TYR A 218 -20.90 3.39 33.46
C TYR A 218 -21.10 1.89 33.22
N TYR A 219 -20.25 1.07 33.83
CA TYR A 219 -20.51 -0.36 33.90
C TYR A 219 -21.66 -0.57 34.89
N GLN A 220 -22.82 -1.01 34.40
CA GLN A 220 -23.82 -1.60 35.29
C GLN A 220 -23.25 -2.91 35.82
N PRO A 221 -23.09 -3.07 37.15
CA PRO A 221 -22.69 -4.33 37.74
C PRO A 221 -23.60 -5.44 37.23
N ALA A 222 -23.04 -6.61 36.95
CA ALA A 222 -23.83 -7.75 36.56
C ALA A 222 -24.91 -8.04 37.63
N PRO A 223 -26.12 -8.50 37.25
CA PRO A 223 -27.27 -8.54 38.15
C PRO A 223 -27.06 -9.29 39.47
N TYR A 224 -26.17 -10.29 39.48
CA TYR A 224 -25.82 -11.08 40.67
C TYR A 224 -25.01 -10.31 41.72
N VAL A 225 -24.46 -9.14 41.38
CA VAL A 225 -23.68 -8.30 42.31
C VAL A 225 -24.60 -7.56 43.29
N ALA A 226 -25.87 -7.36 42.93
CA ALA A 226 -26.89 -6.78 43.81
C ALA A 226 -27.49 -7.80 44.79
N ASP A 227 -27.14 -9.08 44.63
CA ASP A 227 -27.67 -10.16 45.45
C ASP A 227 -26.93 -10.21 46.79
N GLY A 228 -27.67 -10.21 47.91
CA GLY A 228 -27.11 -10.22 49.27
C GLY A 228 -26.27 -11.46 49.63
N ASN A 229 -26.20 -12.41 48.70
CA ASN A 229 -25.46 -13.67 48.79
C ASN A 229 -24.19 -13.69 47.92
N PHE A 230 -23.70 -12.52 47.48
CA PHE A 230 -22.52 -12.37 46.61
C PHE A 230 -21.29 -13.16 47.07
N SER A 231 -21.14 -13.38 48.38
CA SER A 231 -20.07 -14.16 48.99
C SER A 231 -20.02 -15.65 48.59
N ASN A 232 -21.09 -16.20 48.00
CA ASN A 232 -21.16 -17.60 47.58
C ASN A 232 -20.74 -17.85 46.12
N TYR A 233 -20.49 -16.80 45.33
CA TYR A 233 -19.94 -16.97 44.00
C TYR A 233 -18.43 -17.20 44.08
N TYR A 234 -17.97 -18.26 43.44
CA TYR A 234 -16.57 -18.69 43.44
C TYR A 234 -15.69 -17.57 42.85
N ILE A 235 -15.01 -16.82 43.72
CA ILE A 235 -13.97 -15.87 43.28
C ILE A 235 -12.74 -16.70 42.94
N ALA A 236 -12.43 -16.82 41.65
CA ALA A 236 -11.15 -17.38 41.23
C ALA A 236 -10.03 -16.49 41.79
N GLN A 237 -9.28 -17.00 42.77
CA GLN A 237 -8.13 -16.30 43.33
C GLN A 237 -7.08 -16.16 42.22
N VAL A 238 -6.87 -14.92 41.77
CA VAL A 238 -5.79 -14.58 40.86
C VAL A 238 -4.48 -14.76 41.63
N GLN A 239 -3.69 -15.76 41.27
CA GLN A 239 -2.36 -15.96 41.84
C GLN A 239 -1.50 -14.70 41.64
N PRO A 240 -0.76 -14.24 42.67
CA PRO A 240 0.13 -13.10 42.52
C PRO A 240 1.31 -13.48 41.63
N VAL A 241 1.66 -12.54 40.76
CA VAL A 241 2.74 -12.58 39.78
C VAL A 241 4.06 -12.96 40.46
N PHE A 242 4.63 -14.12 40.12
CA PHE A 242 5.98 -14.51 40.59
C PHE A 242 7.06 -13.90 39.69
N ALA A 243 8.03 -13.23 40.33
CA ALA A 243 9.25 -12.73 39.71
C ALA A 243 10.25 -13.87 39.40
N CYS A 244 10.99 -13.71 38.30
CA CYS A 244 12.16 -14.44 37.76
C CYS A 244 12.70 -15.71 38.47
N GLN A 245 12.81 -16.81 37.72
CA GLN A 245 14.04 -17.62 37.46
C GLN A 245 13.70 -18.89 36.63
N GLN A 246 14.49 -19.20 35.59
CA GLN A 246 14.55 -20.54 34.95
C GLN A 246 15.27 -21.54 35.90
N PRO A 247 15.18 -22.90 35.77
CA PRO A 247 15.01 -23.68 34.53
C PRO A 247 14.20 -25.02 34.61
N THR A 248 14.07 -25.68 33.45
CA THR A 248 13.90 -27.13 33.20
C THR A 248 12.73 -27.91 33.85
N TYR A 249 11.76 -28.36 33.03
CA TYR A 249 11.52 -29.78 32.66
C TYR A 249 10.14 -29.96 32.00
N SER A 250 10.12 -30.79 30.96
CA SER A 250 8.93 -31.25 30.21
C SER A 250 7.92 -31.99 31.07
N THR A 251 6.64 -31.93 30.69
CA THR A 251 5.80 -33.14 30.55
C THR A 251 4.54 -32.81 29.76
N TRP A 252 4.51 -33.29 28.52
CA TRP A 252 3.28 -33.52 27.78
C TRP A 252 2.57 -34.73 28.40
N LEU A 253 1.25 -34.65 28.55
CA LEU A 253 0.38 -35.82 28.68
C LEU A 253 -0.74 -35.73 27.64
N PRO A 254 -1.06 -36.84 26.95
CA PRO A 254 -2.11 -36.90 25.94
C PRO A 254 -3.49 -37.11 26.59
N CYS A 255 -4.54 -36.60 25.94
CA CYS A 255 -5.92 -36.91 26.30
C CYS A 255 -6.39 -38.16 25.55
N ASN A 256 -7.05 -39.06 26.31
CA ASN A 256 -8.02 -40.04 25.79
C ASN A 256 -9.29 -39.33 25.31
#